data_AF-A0A8N1S563-F1
#
_entry.id   AF-A0A8N1S563-F1
#
_cell.length_a   1.000
_cell.length_b   1.000
_cell.length_c   1.000
_cell.angle_alpha   90.00
_cell.angle_beta   90.00
_cell.angle_gamma   90.00
#
_symmetry.space_group_name_H-M   'P 1'
#
loop_
_entity.id
_entity.type
_entity.pdbx_description
1 polymer ?
#
loop_
_entity_poly.entity_id
_entity_poly.type
_entity_poly.pdbx_seq_one_letter_code
_entity_poly.pdbx_strand_id
1 'polypeptide(L)'
;MNVEIVKYLLEQQQHIYNELSDHNEIDIIKKYGSYAKRYTIALISLALFVTSILFFYQFWPLIFDILFPINETRSHLSLFFITEYFVDQEKYYYLILIHINAASFIGIIAMVATGTMINVYQQLACGMFRIASYRIKRAMAIDMVYENNLKKKILVHKRLICGVDMHRKAMKLVLNNKLFI
;
A
#
# COMPACT_ATOMS: atom_id res chain seq x y z
N MET A 1 3.23 -11.78 -4.54
CA MET A 1 4.35 -10.86 -4.19
C MET A 1 5.64 -11.66 -4.32
N ASN A 2 6.58 -11.25 -5.18
CA ASN A 2 7.82 -12.01 -5.39
C ASN A 2 8.77 -11.84 -4.20
N VAL A 3 9.16 -12.94 -3.56
CA VAL A 3 10.05 -12.98 -2.38
C VAL A 3 11.41 -12.35 -2.69
N GLU A 4 11.90 -12.54 -3.92
CA GLU A 4 13.18 -11.94 -4.36
C GLU A 4 13.12 -10.42 -4.39
N ILE A 5 11.98 -9.84 -4.78
CA ILE A 5 11.78 -8.40 -4.81
C ILE A 5 11.78 -7.84 -3.38
N VAL A 6 11.10 -8.52 -2.45
CA VAL A 6 11.06 -8.09 -1.04
C VAL A 6 12.45 -8.15 -0.41
N LYS A 7 13.20 -9.22 -0.66
CA LYS A 7 14.58 -9.40 -0.17
C LYS A 7 15.51 -8.32 -0.71
N TYR A 8 15.49 -8.10 -2.03
CA TYR A 8 16.27 -7.04 -2.67
C TYR A 8 15.98 -5.67 -2.05
N LEU A 9 14.72 -5.37 -1.76
CA LEU A 9 14.32 -4.09 -1.18
C LEU A 9 14.77 -3.91 0.28
N LEU A 10 14.80 -4.98 1.07
CA LEU A 10 15.35 -4.94 2.44
C LEU A 10 16.86 -4.70 2.44
N GLU A 11 17.59 -5.38 1.55
CA GLU A 11 19.03 -5.18 1.38
C GLU A 11 19.35 -3.73 0.96
N GLN A 12 18.56 -3.16 0.05
CA GLN A 12 18.68 -1.76 -0.36
C GLN A 12 18.43 -0.80 0.82
N GLN A 13 17.44 -1.05 1.66
CA GLN A 13 17.21 -0.24 2.87
C GLN A 13 18.41 -0.24 3.81
N GLN A 14 18.99 -1.42 4.05
CA GLN A 14 20.13 -1.56 4.95
C GLN A 14 21.38 -0.87 4.40
N HIS A 15 21.65 -1.04 3.09
CA HIS A 15 22.74 -0.33 2.44
C HIS A 15 22.59 1.19 2.53
N ILE A 16 21.39 1.71 2.25
CA ILE A 16 21.07 3.14 2.38
C ILE A 16 21.35 3.63 3.80
N TYR A 17 20.94 2.87 4.82
CA TYR A 17 21.15 3.26 6.21
C TYR A 17 22.63 3.37 6.58
N ASN A 18 23.46 2.47 6.04
CA ASN A 18 24.90 2.46 6.26
C ASN A 18 25.64 3.60 5.55
N GLU A 19 25.10 4.13 4.45
CA GLU A 19 25.70 5.23 3.68
C GLU A 19 25.40 6.63 4.28
N LEU A 20 24.48 6.71 5.24
CA LEU A 20 24.09 7.95 5.90
C LEU A 20 25.08 8.28 7.02
N SER A 21 25.95 9.26 6.79
CA SER A 21 26.91 9.73 7.80
C SER A 21 26.55 11.09 8.41
N ASP A 22 25.68 11.86 7.76
CA ASP A 22 25.34 13.23 8.16
C ASP A 22 24.05 13.27 9.00
N HIS A 23 24.07 14.05 10.08
CA HIS A 23 22.95 14.14 11.01
C HIS A 23 21.66 14.62 10.33
N ASN A 24 21.76 15.57 9.40
CA ASN A 24 20.58 16.09 8.70
C ASN A 24 19.99 15.06 7.74
N GLU A 25 20.82 14.20 7.15
CA GLU A 25 20.36 13.11 6.28
C GLU A 25 19.61 12.04 7.08
N ILE A 26 20.10 11.71 8.28
CA ILE A 26 19.43 10.80 9.22
C ILE A 26 18.08 11.36 9.64
N ASP A 27 18.00 12.65 9.96
CA ASP A 27 16.75 13.32 10.33
C ASP A 27 15.72 13.34 9.19
N ILE A 28 16.17 13.50 7.94
CA ILE A 28 15.31 13.38 6.77
C ILE A 28 14.71 11.98 6.70
N ILE A 29 15.53 10.92 6.78
CA ILE A 29 15.03 9.52 6.73
C ILE A 29 14.06 9.24 7.88
N LYS A 30 14.39 9.67 9.11
CA LYS A 30 13.52 9.50 10.28
C LYS A 30 12.16 10.17 10.07
N LYS A 31 12.14 11.37 9.49
CA LYS A 31 10.91 12.09 9.16
C LYS A 31 10.04 11.31 8.18
N TYR A 32 10.62 10.78 7.10
CA TYR A 32 9.88 9.97 6.13
C TYR A 32 9.44 8.61 6.70
N GLY A 33 10.24 8.00 7.58
CA GLY A 33 9.83 6.81 8.35
C GLY A 33 8.63 7.08 9.26
N SER A 34 8.57 8.25 9.90
CA SER A 34 7.42 8.69 10.70
C SER A 34 6.16 8.85 9.85
N TYR A 35 6.27 9.42 8.64
CA TYR A 35 5.15 9.47 7.70
C TYR A 35 4.67 8.08 7.29
N ALA A 36 5.60 7.18 6.92
CA ALA A 36 5.26 5.80 6.57
C ALA A 36 4.50 5.10 7.70
N LYS A 37 4.95 5.27 8.95
CA LYS A 37 4.28 4.74 10.15
C LYS A 37 2.87 5.31 10.33
N ARG A 38 2.70 6.63 10.24
CA ARG A 38 1.38 7.28 10.38
C ARG A 38 0.39 6.81 9.32
N TYR A 39 0.82 6.74 8.05
CA TYR A 39 -0.01 6.22 6.97
C TYR A 39 -0.35 4.74 7.16
N THR A 40 0.59 3.93 7.65
CA THR A 40 0.34 2.52 7.97
C THR A 40 -0.73 2.36 9.05
N ILE A 41 -0.63 3.14 10.14
CA ILE A 41 -1.63 3.15 11.20
C ILE A 41 -3.00 3.58 10.64
N ALA A 42 -3.03 4.65 9.85
CA ALA A 42 -4.27 5.14 9.24
C ALA A 42 -4.92 4.11 8.30
N LEU A 43 -4.12 3.39 7.52
CA LEU A 43 -4.59 2.37 6.59
C LEU A 43 -5.14 1.15 7.34
N ILE A 44 -4.46 0.72 8.41
CA ILE A 44 -4.95 -0.36 9.28
C ILE A 44 -6.24 0.06 10.00
N SER A 45 -6.29 1.27 10.56
CA SER A 45 -7.49 1.76 11.26
C SER A 45 -8.68 1.88 10.30
N LEU A 46 -8.45 2.35 9.07
CA LEU A 46 -9.50 2.40 8.05
C LEU A 46 -9.98 1.01 7.67
N ALA A 47 -9.08 0.05 7.46
CA ALA A 47 -9.43 -1.32 7.14
C ALA A 47 -10.27 -1.96 8.26
N LEU A 48 -9.89 -1.77 9.52
CA LEU A 48 -10.67 -2.24 10.67
C LEU A 48 -12.06 -1.60 10.72
N PHE A 49 -12.14 -0.28 10.53
CA PHE A 49 -13.42 0.43 10.53
C PHE A 49 -14.38 -0.07 9.44
N VAL A 50 -13.88 -0.20 8.21
CA VAL A 50 -14.66 -0.73 7.08
C VAL A 50 -15.10 -2.18 7.34
N THR A 51 -14.20 -3.02 7.82
CA THR A 51 -14.51 -4.43 8.13
C THR A 51 -15.58 -4.54 9.20
N SER A 52 -15.52 -3.71 10.25
CA SER A 52 -16.54 -3.68 11.30
C SER A 52 -17.91 -3.29 10.74
N ILE A 53 -18.00 -2.27 9.89
CA ILE A 53 -19.27 -1.87 9.25
C ILE A 53 -19.86 -3.02 8.43
N LEU A 54 -19.03 -3.68 7.62
CA LEU A 54 -19.46 -4.83 6.81
C LEU A 54 -19.94 -5.99 7.69
N PHE A 55 -19.24 -6.26 8.79
CA PHE A 55 -19.64 -7.28 9.76
C PHE A 55 -21.00 -6.94 10.39
N PHE A 56 -21.17 -5.71 10.90
CA PHE A 56 -22.46 -5.29 11.47
C PHE A 56 -23.60 -5.40 10.45
N TYR A 57 -23.38 -4.96 9.21
CA TYR A 57 -24.39 -5.06 8.15
C TYR A 57 -24.77 -6.53 7.86
N GLN A 58 -23.79 -7.44 7.81
CA GLN A 58 -24.01 -8.86 7.55
C GLN A 58 -24.83 -9.55 8.66
N PHE A 59 -24.61 -9.18 9.93
CA PHE A 59 -25.29 -9.80 11.08
C PHE A 59 -26.57 -9.06 11.51
N TRP A 60 -26.79 -7.84 11.02
CA TRP A 60 -27.99 -7.05 11.28
C TRP A 60 -29.30 -7.82 11.06
N PRO A 61 -29.54 -8.49 9.91
CA PRO A 61 -30.79 -9.22 9.69
C PRO A 61 -30.97 -10.37 10.70
N LEU A 62 -29.90 -11.10 11.04
CA LEU A 62 -29.96 -12.20 12.01
C LEU A 62 -30.38 -11.73 13.41
N ILE A 63 -29.85 -10.58 13.86
CA ILE A 63 -30.20 -9.99 15.15
C ILE A 63 -31.66 -9.53 15.17
N PHE A 64 -32.12 -8.92 14.07
CA PHE A 64 -33.52 -8.49 13.94
C PHE A 64 -34.50 -9.66 13.94
N ASP A 65 -34.14 -10.79 13.32
CA ASP A 65 -35.00 -11.98 13.29
C ASP A 65 -35.13 -12.64 14.68
N ILE A 66 -34.09 -12.60 15.53
CA ILE A 66 -34.16 -13.09 16.92
C ILE A 66 -35.00 -12.16 17.81
N LEU A 67 -34.84 -10.84 17.67
CA LEU A 67 -35.52 -9.85 18.53
C LEU A 67 -36.97 -9.59 18.14
N PHE A 68 -37.29 -9.67 16.84
CA PHE A 68 -38.63 -9.43 16.30
C PHE A 68 -39.03 -10.56 15.35
N PRO A 69 -39.40 -11.74 15.87
CA PRO A 69 -39.90 -12.84 15.05
C PRO A 69 -41.30 -12.47 14.53
N ILE A 70 -41.38 -11.88 13.34
CA ILE A 70 -42.65 -11.59 12.65
C ILE A 70 -43.01 -12.81 11.80
N ASN A 71 -44.23 -13.30 11.96
CA ASN A 71 -44.67 -14.65 11.59
C ASN A 71 -44.98 -14.86 10.09
N GLU A 72 -44.35 -14.12 9.17
CA GLU A 72 -44.57 -14.31 7.72
C GLU A 72 -43.25 -14.43 6.95
N THR A 73 -43.27 -15.37 6.00
CA THR A 73 -42.19 -15.82 5.12
C THR A 73 -41.35 -14.67 4.56
N ARG A 74 -40.26 -14.35 5.25
CA ARG A 74 -39.25 -13.42 4.74
C ARG A 74 -38.39 -14.17 3.73
N SER A 75 -38.49 -13.76 2.46
CA SER A 75 -37.61 -14.24 1.40
C SER A 75 -36.16 -14.10 1.84
N HIS A 76 -35.50 -15.25 1.90
CA HIS A 76 -34.16 -15.47 2.42
C HIS A 76 -33.17 -14.41 1.95
N LEU A 77 -32.88 -13.49 2.87
CA LEU A 77 -31.55 -13.04 3.22
C LEU A 77 -30.63 -12.79 2.02
N SER A 78 -30.77 -11.59 1.47
CA SER A 78 -29.90 -10.98 0.45
C SER A 78 -28.42 -11.08 0.86
N LEU A 79 -27.74 -12.11 0.37
CA LEU A 79 -26.29 -12.24 0.47
C LEU A 79 -25.64 -11.02 -0.21
N PHE A 80 -24.75 -10.34 0.51
CA PHE A 80 -23.96 -9.19 0.03
C PHE A 80 -23.19 -9.47 -1.27
N PHE A 81 -22.94 -10.75 -1.56
CA PHE A 81 -22.35 -11.23 -2.80
C PHE A 81 -23.33 -12.16 -3.52
N ILE A 82 -24.00 -11.64 -4.54
CA ILE A 82 -24.61 -12.45 -5.59
C ILE A 82 -23.46 -13.10 -6.37
N THR A 83 -22.93 -14.17 -5.81
CA THR A 83 -22.07 -15.10 -6.51
C THR A 83 -22.94 -16.31 -6.80
N GLU A 84 -23.07 -16.66 -8.07
CA GLU A 84 -23.76 -17.89 -8.49
C GLU A 84 -22.98 -19.08 -7.96
N TYR A 85 -23.26 -19.48 -6.72
CA TYR A 85 -22.91 -20.80 -6.26
C TYR A 85 -23.82 -21.78 -6.99
N PHE A 86 -23.24 -22.74 -7.72
CA PHE A 86 -23.96 -23.84 -8.37
C PHE A 86 -24.53 -24.86 -7.35
N VAL A 87 -24.83 -24.42 -6.12
CA VAL A 87 -25.23 -25.22 -4.98
C VAL A 87 -26.46 -24.55 -4.34
N ASP A 88 -27.40 -25.35 -3.85
CA ASP A 88 -28.62 -24.89 -3.17
C ASP A 88 -28.29 -23.90 -2.02
N GLN A 89 -28.60 -22.63 -2.23
CA GLN A 89 -28.20 -21.54 -1.33
C GLN A 89 -28.91 -21.61 0.03
N GLU A 90 -30.14 -22.14 0.07
CA GLU A 90 -30.89 -22.27 1.32
C GLU A 90 -30.33 -23.40 2.19
N LYS A 91 -29.98 -24.54 1.57
CA LYS A 91 -29.41 -25.69 2.28
C LYS A 91 -28.00 -25.45 2.80
N TYR A 92 -27.17 -24.69 2.07
CA TYR A 92 -25.76 -24.47 2.38
C TYR A 92 -25.42 -23.06 2.89
N TYR A 93 -26.43 -22.29 3.30
CA TYR A 93 -26.32 -20.90 3.71
C TYR A 93 -25.14 -20.61 4.66
N TYR A 94 -25.01 -21.34 5.77
CA TYR A 94 -23.94 -21.13 6.76
C TYR A 94 -22.55 -21.41 6.20
N LEU A 95 -22.41 -22.42 5.33
CA LEU A 95 -21.13 -22.75 4.70
C LEU A 95 -20.71 -21.67 3.70
N ILE A 96 -21.66 -21.16 2.90
CA ILE A 96 -21.43 -20.04 1.98
C ILE A 96 -21.03 -18.78 2.77
N LEU A 97 -21.72 -18.49 3.87
CA LEU A 97 -21.43 -17.35 4.74
C LEU A 97 -20.01 -17.41 5.31
N ILE A 98 -19.60 -18.58 5.84
CA ILE A 98 -18.24 -18.78 6.36
C ILE A 98 -17.21 -18.61 5.23
N HIS A 99 -17.45 -19.17 4.06
CA HIS A 99 -16.54 -19.07 2.92
C HIS A 99 -16.35 -17.61 2.45
N ILE A 100 -17.43 -16.84 2.29
CA ILE A 100 -17.38 -15.43 1.90
C ILE A 100 -16.62 -14.60 2.94
N ASN A 101 -16.88 -14.82 4.23
CA ASN A 101 -16.16 -14.12 5.29
C ASN A 101 -14.67 -14.46 5.27
N ALA A 102 -14.32 -15.75 5.17
CA ALA A 102 -12.93 -16.18 5.10
C ALA A 102 -12.19 -15.58 3.89
N ALA A 103 -12.79 -15.64 2.70
CA ALA A 103 -12.23 -15.04 1.49
C ALA A 103 -12.05 -13.53 1.64
N SER A 104 -13.04 -12.84 2.23
CA SER A 104 -12.98 -11.39 2.48
C SER A 104 -11.86 -11.03 3.45
N PHE A 105 -11.69 -11.75 4.56
CA PHE A 105 -10.60 -11.53 5.51
C PHE A 105 -9.23 -11.71 4.86
N ILE A 106 -9.05 -12.78 4.08
CA ILE A 106 -7.81 -13.02 3.34
C ILE A 106 -7.53 -11.86 2.37
N GLY A 107 -8.54 -11.42 1.62
CA GLY A 107 -8.43 -10.28 0.71
C GLY A 107 -8.04 -8.98 1.40
N ILE A 108 -8.67 -8.65 2.53
CA ILE A 108 -8.37 -7.45 3.31
C ILE A 108 -6.94 -7.49 3.86
N ILE A 109 -6.51 -8.64 4.42
CA ILE A 109 -5.15 -8.82 4.92
C ILE A 109 -4.14 -8.63 3.78
N ALA A 110 -4.37 -9.26 2.63
CA ALA A 110 -3.49 -9.14 1.46
C ALA A 110 -3.41 -7.69 0.95
N MET A 111 -4.55 -6.98 0.89
CA MET A 111 -4.62 -5.58 0.47
C MET A 111 -3.88 -4.66 1.44
N VAL A 112 -4.09 -4.82 2.76
CA VAL A 112 -3.41 -4.03 3.79
C VAL A 112 -1.90 -4.29 3.77
N ALA A 113 -1.49 -5.55 3.72
CA ALA A 113 -0.07 -5.93 3.64
C ALA A 113 0.60 -5.32 2.40
N THR A 114 -0.02 -5.44 1.24
CA THR A 114 0.52 -4.88 -0.01
C THR A 114 0.54 -3.35 0.02
N GLY A 115 -0.52 -2.70 0.50
CA GLY A 115 -0.63 -1.25 0.57
C GLY A 115 0.38 -0.62 1.53
N THR A 116 0.56 -1.21 2.71
CA THR A 116 1.58 -0.76 3.69
C THR A 116 2.99 -0.90 3.13
N MET A 117 3.29 -2.01 2.46
CA MET A 117 4.58 -2.24 1.82
C MET A 117 4.88 -1.19 0.73
N ILE A 118 3.93 -0.95 -0.19
CA ILE A 118 4.09 0.08 -1.25
C ILE A 118 4.33 1.46 -0.63
N ASN A 119 3.58 1.81 0.41
CA ASN A 119 3.73 3.09 1.08
C ASN A 119 5.10 3.26 1.74
N VAL A 120 5.62 2.23 2.42
CA VAL A 120 6.98 2.27 3.00
C VAL A 120 8.02 2.54 1.90
N TYR A 121 7.92 1.88 0.75
CA TYR A 121 8.84 2.11 -0.37
C TYR A 121 8.71 3.50 -0.98
N GLN A 122 7.48 4.00 -1.13
CA GLN A 122 7.25 5.36 -1.62
C GLN A 122 7.90 6.40 -0.70
N GLN A 123 7.74 6.25 0.62
CA GLN A 123 8.35 7.17 1.58
C GLN A 123 9.89 7.06 1.60
N LEU A 124 10.45 5.86 1.47
CA LEU A 124 11.89 5.65 1.32
C LEU A 124 12.42 6.36 0.07
N ALA A 125 11.78 6.18 -1.08
CA ALA A 125 12.16 6.84 -2.33
C ALA A 125 12.10 8.37 -2.19
N CYS A 126 11.02 8.90 -1.60
CA CYS A 126 10.89 10.33 -1.30
C CYS A 126 12.00 10.84 -0.37
N GLY A 127 12.34 10.09 0.68
CA GLY A 127 13.43 10.39 1.60
C GLY A 127 14.78 10.45 0.87
N MET A 128 15.06 9.49 0.00
CA MET A 128 16.28 9.44 -0.82
C MET A 128 16.36 10.61 -1.80
N PHE A 129 15.26 10.98 -2.47
CA PHE A 129 15.24 12.17 -3.32
C PHE A 129 15.49 13.44 -2.52
N ARG A 130 14.99 13.51 -1.29
CA ARG A 130 15.22 14.65 -0.40
C ARG A 130 16.67 14.73 0.06
N ILE A 131 17.30 13.62 0.41
CA ILE A 131 18.73 13.54 0.74
C ILE A 131 19.58 13.91 -0.46
N ALA A 132 19.31 13.35 -1.64
CA ALA A 132 20.01 13.72 -2.87
C ALA A 132 19.91 15.23 -3.11
N SER A 133 18.70 15.80 -3.01
CA SER A 133 18.47 17.24 -3.13
C SER A 133 19.24 18.05 -2.07
N TYR A 134 19.34 17.55 -0.83
CA TYR A 134 20.13 18.16 0.24
C TYR A 134 21.63 18.15 -0.07
N ARG A 135 22.20 16.99 -0.42
CA ARG A 135 23.61 16.85 -0.84
C ARG A 135 23.94 17.78 -2.00
N ILE A 136 23.06 17.84 -2.99
CA ILE A 136 23.19 18.73 -4.15
C ILE A 136 23.17 20.19 -3.75
N LYS A 137 22.21 20.62 -2.91
CA LYS A 137 22.15 22.02 -2.45
C LYS A 137 23.40 22.40 -1.66
N ARG A 138 23.90 21.51 -0.82
CA ARG A 138 25.14 21.71 -0.07
C ARG A 138 26.34 21.83 -1.00
N ALA A 139 26.47 20.93 -1.99
CA ALA A 139 27.50 21.03 -3.02
C ALA A 139 27.37 22.32 -3.85
N MET A 140 26.15 22.73 -4.21
CA MET A 140 25.89 24.00 -4.89
C MET A 140 26.18 25.23 -4.02
N ALA A 141 26.00 25.17 -2.70
CA ALA A 141 26.37 26.26 -1.81
C ALA A 141 27.89 26.40 -1.73
N ILE A 142 28.62 25.28 -1.74
CA ILE A 142 30.08 25.23 -1.84
C ILE A 142 30.54 25.70 -3.23
N ASP A 143 29.88 25.29 -4.30
CA ASP A 143 30.12 25.77 -5.68
C ASP A 143 29.57 27.18 -5.94
N MET A 144 28.66 27.74 -5.15
CA MET A 144 28.26 29.14 -5.28
C MET A 144 29.39 30.07 -4.80
N VAL A 145 30.28 29.54 -3.96
CA VAL A 145 31.59 30.14 -3.68
C VAL A 145 32.56 29.94 -4.87
N TYR A 146 32.22 29.11 -5.87
CA TYR A 146 33.07 28.71 -7.02
C TYR A 146 32.23 28.42 -8.31
N GLU A 147 31.69 29.47 -8.95
CA GLU A 147 30.60 29.43 -9.96
C GLU A 147 30.60 28.29 -11.01
N ASN A 148 29.39 27.73 -11.35
CA ASN A 148 28.88 27.71 -12.75
C ASN A 148 27.48 27.09 -12.99
N ASN A 149 26.74 27.69 -13.95
CA ASN A 149 25.37 27.37 -14.41
C ASN A 149 25.18 25.98 -15.08
N LEU A 150 26.27 25.34 -15.53
CA LEU A 150 26.23 24.05 -16.24
C LEU A 150 25.76 22.90 -15.33
N LYS A 151 26.18 22.92 -14.05
CA LYS A 151 25.86 21.89 -13.06
C LYS A 151 24.36 21.84 -12.75
N LYS A 152 23.69 23.00 -12.71
CA LYS A 152 22.23 23.11 -12.50
C LYS A 152 21.45 22.45 -13.64
N LYS A 153 21.89 22.63 -14.89
CA LYS A 153 21.27 22.05 -16.09
C LYS A 153 21.46 20.52 -16.14
N ILE A 154 22.67 20.04 -15.86
CA ILE A 154 23.00 18.60 -15.75
C ILE A 154 22.14 17.93 -14.67
N LEU A 155 21.92 18.62 -13.56
CA LEU A 155 21.17 18.07 -12.44
C LEU A 155 19.66 17.97 -12.68
N VAL A 156 19.07 18.98 -13.34
CA VAL A 156 17.67 18.91 -13.78
C VAL A 156 17.51 17.79 -14.80
N HIS A 157 18.46 17.64 -15.73
CA HIS A 157 18.48 16.55 -16.70
C HIS A 157 18.55 15.17 -16.03
N LYS A 158 19.41 15.00 -15.02
CA LYS A 158 19.54 13.75 -14.25
C LYS A 158 18.25 13.40 -13.49
N ARG A 159 17.53 14.38 -12.94
CA ARG A 159 16.24 14.17 -12.27
C ARG A 159 15.13 13.78 -13.25
N LEU A 160 15.09 14.38 -14.44
CA LEU A 160 14.13 14.00 -15.48
C LEU A 160 14.40 12.57 -15.98
N ILE A 161 15.66 12.20 -16.21
CA ILE A 161 16.02 10.83 -16.59
C ILE A 161 15.60 9.83 -15.51
N CYS A 162 15.84 10.15 -14.23
CA CYS A 162 15.43 9.27 -13.13
C CYS A 162 13.91 9.13 -13.02
N GLY A 163 13.17 10.23 -13.17
CA GLY A 163 11.71 10.20 -13.22
C GLY A 163 11.16 9.37 -14.39
N VAL A 164 11.76 9.53 -15.57
CA VAL A 164 11.42 8.74 -16.77
C VAL A 164 11.79 7.27 -16.61
N ASP A 165 12.93 6.95 -16.00
CA ASP A 165 13.36 5.56 -15.76
C ASP A 165 12.48 4.86 -14.72
N MET A 166 12.10 5.55 -13.63
CA MET A 166 11.13 5.02 -12.67
C MET A 166 9.75 4.83 -13.29
N HIS A 167 9.29 5.81 -14.08
CA HIS A 167 8.03 5.69 -14.82
C HIS A 167 8.08 4.51 -15.81
N ARG A 168 9.20 4.32 -16.51
CA ARG A 168 9.42 3.20 -17.44
C ARG A 168 9.48 1.85 -16.72
N LYS A 169 10.12 1.78 -15.55
CA LYS A 169 10.16 0.57 -14.71
C LYS A 169 8.78 0.22 -14.16
N ALA A 170 8.02 1.21 -13.68
CA ALA A 170 6.62 1.02 -13.28
C ALA A 170 5.76 0.55 -14.45
N MET A 171 5.92 1.14 -15.64
CA MET A 171 5.17 0.74 -16.83
C MET A 171 5.55 -0.66 -17.31
N LYS A 172 6.82 -1.07 -17.21
CA LYS A 172 7.26 -2.46 -17.49
C LYS A 172 6.71 -3.46 -16.48
N LEU A 173 6.65 -3.09 -15.19
CA LEU A 173 6.04 -3.93 -14.15
C LEU A 173 4.53 -4.11 -14.38
N VAL A 174 3.87 -3.10 -14.96
CA VAL A 174 2.45 -3.17 -15.34
C VAL A 174 2.22 -3.93 -16.65
N LEU A 175 3.08 -3.76 -17.67
CA LEU A 175 2.92 -4.39 -18.99
C LEU A 175 3.37 -5.85 -19.05
N ASN A 176 4.40 -6.27 -18.30
CA ASN A 176 4.81 -7.68 -18.23
C ASN A 176 3.79 -8.58 -17.51
N ASN A 177 2.78 -7.99 -16.84
CA ASN A 177 1.62 -8.73 -16.33
C ASN A 177 0.60 -9.13 -17.42
N LYS A 178 0.79 -8.75 -18.70
CA LYS A 178 -0.02 -9.25 -19.81
C LYS A 178 0.34 -10.66 -20.28
N LEU A 179 1.31 -11.33 -19.66
CA LEU A 179 1.58 -12.76 -19.88
C LEU A 179 0.73 -13.69 -18.98
N PHE A 180 -0.21 -13.13 -18.22
CA PHE A 180 -1.25 -13.84 -17.46
C PHE A 180 -2.66 -13.42 -17.90
N ILE A 181 -2.90 -13.42 -19.22
CA ILE A 181 -4.23 -13.69 -19.79
C ILE A 181 -4.02 -14.78 -20.84
#